data_AF-B4V096-F1
#
_entry.id   AF-B4V096-F1
#
_cell.length_a   1.000
_cell.length_b   1.000
_cell.length_c   1.000
_cell.angle_alpha   90.00
_cell.angle_beta   90.00
_cell.angle_gamma   90.00
#
_symmetry.space_group_name_H-M   'P 1'
#
loop_
_entity.id
_entity.type
_entity.pdbx_description
1 polymer ?
#
loop_
_entity_poly.entity_id
_entity_poly.type
_entity_poly.pdbx_seq_one_letter_code
_entity_poly.pdbx_strand_id
1 'polypeptide(L)'
;MSSQGFGRVGDPFPVGTRVTVVQDRSWAGPWSQEFQGEIDGLEAPELLAHPMAEEGELVYWVAFDEPQYDSDGAGPYRKAQVWGRYLKRAEDS
;
A
#
# COMPACT_ATOMS: atom_id res chain seq x y z
N MET A 1 -24.18 -3.42 -20.32
CA MET A 1 -22.97 -4.11 -20.78
C MET A 1 -21.78 -3.23 -20.45
N SER A 2 -21.03 -3.67 -19.44
CA SER A 2 -19.71 -3.26 -18.95
C SER A 2 -19.19 -1.85 -19.29
N SER A 3 -19.30 -0.94 -18.31
CA SER A 3 -18.47 0.26 -18.26
C SER A 3 -17.18 -0.09 -17.52
N GLN A 4 -16.16 -0.51 -18.25
CA GLN A 4 -14.83 -0.74 -17.70
C GLN A 4 -14.13 0.63 -17.57
N GLY A 5 -14.23 1.21 -16.36
CA GLY A 5 -13.49 2.41 -16.01
C GLY A 5 -12.02 2.05 -15.85
N PHE A 6 -11.18 2.49 -16.79
CA PHE A 6 -9.75 2.59 -16.57
C PHE A 6 -9.54 3.57 -15.40
N GLY A 7 -9.16 3.05 -14.23
CA GLY A 7 -8.84 3.87 -13.06
C GLY A 7 -7.78 4.89 -13.45
N ARG A 8 -8.06 6.17 -13.21
CA ARG A 8 -7.10 7.24 -13.40
C ARG A 8 -5.98 7.04 -12.37
N VAL A 9 -4.76 7.41 -12.75
CA VAL A 9 -3.70 7.67 -11.78
C VAL A 9 -4.25 8.68 -10.77
N GLY A 10 -4.49 8.25 -9.53
CA GLY A 10 -5.04 9.08 -8.45
C GLY A 10 -6.36 8.61 -7.83
N ASP A 11 -7.03 7.58 -8.36
CA ASP A 11 -8.21 7.02 -7.67
C ASP A 11 -7.79 6.14 -6.47
N PRO A 12 -8.47 6.26 -5.31
CA PRO A 12 -8.13 5.47 -4.13
C PRO A 12 -8.32 3.98 -4.39
N PHE A 13 -7.45 3.14 -3.78
CA PHE A 13 -7.61 1.70 -3.87
C PHE A 13 -8.89 1.25 -3.15
N PRO A 14 -9.80 0.52 -3.82
CA PRO A 14 -10.93 -0.11 -3.13
C PRO A 14 -10.46 -1.13 -2.09
N VAL A 15 -11.28 -1.33 -1.05
CA VAL A 15 -11.14 -2.46 -0.13
C VAL A 15 -11.12 -3.78 -0.89
N GLY A 16 -10.26 -4.72 -0.47
CA GLY A 16 -10.06 -6.01 -1.14
C GLY A 16 -9.17 -5.93 -2.37
N THR A 17 -8.64 -4.75 -2.72
CA THR A 17 -7.71 -4.63 -3.85
C THR A 17 -6.39 -5.29 -3.50
N ARG A 18 -5.95 -6.18 -4.39
CA ARG A 18 -4.63 -6.82 -4.33
C ARG A 18 -3.55 -5.82 -4.70
N VAL A 19 -2.55 -5.70 -3.83
CA VAL A 19 -1.47 -4.73 -3.98
C VAL A 19 -0.11 -5.36 -3.73
N THR A 20 0.90 -4.79 -4.38
CA THR A 20 2.31 -4.99 -4.05
C THR A 20 2.80 -3.77 -3.31
N VAL A 21 3.33 -3.98 -2.10
CA VAL A 21 4.08 -2.97 -1.35
C VAL A 21 5.47 -2.89 -1.97
N VAL A 22 5.83 -1.72 -2.52
CA VAL A 22 7.11 -1.50 -3.21
C VAL A 22 8.07 -0.68 -2.36
N GLN A 23 9.37 -0.91 -2.56
CA GLN A 23 10.39 -0.13 -1.88
C GLN A 23 10.55 1.26 -2.50
N ASP A 24 10.94 2.22 -1.67
CA ASP A 24 11.45 3.48 -2.17
C ASP A 24 12.78 3.22 -2.90
N ARG A 25 13.02 3.91 -4.01
CA ARG A 25 14.27 3.74 -4.79
C ARG A 25 15.45 4.55 -4.22
N SER A 26 15.16 5.54 -3.39
CA SER A 26 16.14 6.50 -2.88
C SER A 26 16.70 6.12 -1.51
N TRP A 27 16.01 5.23 -0.79
CA TRP A 27 16.45 4.67 0.49
C TRP A 27 15.83 3.28 0.68
N ALA A 28 16.34 2.49 1.62
CA ALA A 28 15.87 1.10 1.83
C ALA A 28 14.36 0.96 2.13
N GLY A 29 13.67 2.08 2.39
CA GLY A 29 12.26 2.09 2.72
C GLY A 29 11.98 1.51 4.11
N PRO A 30 10.72 1.54 4.56
CA PRO A 30 10.35 0.98 5.85
C PRO A 30 10.38 -0.56 5.87
N TRP A 31 10.41 -1.23 4.71
CA TRP A 31 10.31 -2.70 4.63
C TRP A 31 11.56 -3.33 4.04
N SER A 32 11.94 -4.50 4.57
CA SER A 32 13.15 -5.22 4.10
C SER A 32 13.07 -5.66 2.63
N GLN A 33 11.86 -5.86 2.10
CA GLN A 33 11.61 -6.34 0.74
C GLN A 33 10.26 -5.84 0.20
N GLU A 34 10.02 -6.03 -1.10
CA GLU A 34 8.70 -5.88 -1.71
C GLU A 34 7.88 -7.15 -1.45
N PHE A 35 6.58 -7.00 -1.18
CA PHE A 35 5.70 -8.13 -0.87
C PHE A 35 4.24 -7.84 -1.22
N GLN A 36 3.43 -8.89 -1.27
CA GLN A 36 2.02 -8.81 -1.60
C GLN A 36 1.11 -8.69 -0.37
N GLY A 37 -0.02 -8.04 -0.58
CA GLY A 37 -1.08 -7.92 0.40
C GLY A 37 -2.39 -7.43 -0.20
N GLU A 38 -3.32 -7.07 0.67
CA GLU A 38 -4.65 -6.62 0.32
C GLU A 38 -5.01 -5.34 1.09
N ILE A 39 -5.71 -4.42 0.43
CA ILE A 39 -6.29 -3.26 1.10
C ILE A 39 -7.35 -3.74 2.09
N ASP A 40 -7.05 -3.54 3.37
CA ASP A 40 -7.92 -3.94 4.45
C ASP A 40 -9.09 -2.96 4.58
N GLY A 41 -10.28 -3.51 4.78
CA GLY A 41 -11.52 -2.74 4.86
C GLY A 41 -11.97 -2.33 6.25
N LEU A 42 -11.17 -2.58 7.29
CA LEU A 42 -11.53 -2.21 8.65
C LEU A 42 -11.55 -0.70 8.83
N GLU A 43 -10.71 0.02 8.09
CA GLU A 43 -10.65 1.49 8.12
C GLU A 43 -10.54 2.06 6.70
N ALA A 44 -11.17 3.21 6.47
CA ALA A 44 -11.11 3.90 5.19
C ALA A 44 -9.71 4.50 4.97
N PRO A 45 -9.28 4.69 3.71
CA PRO A 45 -8.04 5.42 3.43
C PRO A 45 -8.12 6.85 4.01
N GLU A 46 -7.04 7.27 4.66
CA GLU A 46 -6.95 8.59 5.30
C GLU A 46 -5.96 9.49 4.58
N LEU A 47 -6.15 10.81 4.67
CA LEU A 47 -5.14 11.75 4.21
C LEU A 47 -3.89 11.64 5.09
N LEU A 48 -2.74 11.48 4.45
CA LEU A 48 -1.48 11.34 5.13
C LEU A 48 -1.06 12.68 5.75
N ALA A 49 -1.21 12.80 7.06
CA ALA A 49 -0.79 13.96 7.83
C ALA A 49 0.72 13.90 8.18
N HIS A 50 1.59 13.95 7.17
CA HIS A 50 3.05 13.91 7.36
C HIS A 50 3.77 15.06 6.62
N PRO A 51 4.84 15.67 7.16
CA PRO A 51 5.55 16.77 6.50
C PRO A 51 6.15 16.43 5.13
N MET A 52 6.41 15.14 4.88
CA MET A 52 6.92 14.62 3.60
C MET A 52 5.81 14.07 2.70
N ALA A 53 4.54 14.16 3.11
CA ALA A 53 3.41 13.73 2.31
C ALA A 53 3.28 14.60 1.05
N GLU A 54 2.91 13.98 -0.06
CA GLU A 54 2.50 14.73 -1.26
C GLU A 54 1.07 15.28 -1.08
N GLU A 55 0.71 16.31 -1.85
CA GLU A 55 -0.63 16.91 -1.75
C GLU A 55 -1.70 15.86 -2.11
N GLY A 56 -2.66 15.66 -1.18
CA GLY A 56 -3.73 14.68 -1.34
C GLY A 56 -3.29 13.23 -1.20
N GLU A 57 -2.07 12.97 -0.70
CA GLU A 57 -1.60 11.61 -0.50
C GLU A 57 -2.42 10.88 0.56
N LEU A 58 -2.77 9.63 0.25
CA LEU A 58 -3.52 8.76 1.13
C LEU A 58 -2.63 7.71 1.78
N VAL A 59 -2.98 7.31 2.99
CA VAL A 59 -2.46 6.14 3.67
C VAL A 59 -3.51 5.04 3.72
N TYR A 60 -3.08 3.80 3.54
CA TYR A 60 -3.95 2.63 3.48
C TYR A 60 -3.52 1.61 4.50
N TRP A 61 -4.48 0.97 5.15
CA TRP A 61 -4.22 -0.26 5.87
C TRP A 61 -4.07 -1.42 4.87
N VAL A 62 -2.95 -2.12 4.95
CA VAL A 62 -2.67 -3.28 4.10
C VAL A 62 -2.48 -4.49 4.99
N ALA A 63 -3.31 -5.52 4.78
CA ALA A 63 -3.10 -6.84 5.36
C ALA A 63 -2.11 -7.62 4.49
N PHE A 64 -1.07 -8.18 5.09
CA PHE A 64 0.01 -8.86 4.37
C PHE A 64 -0.35 -10.33 4.18
N ASP A 65 -0.02 -10.89 3.02
CA ASP A 65 -0.23 -12.32 2.77
C ASP A 65 0.63 -13.18 3.71
N GLU A 66 1.86 -12.74 3.93
CA GLU A 66 2.84 -13.36 4.80
C GLU A 66 3.37 -12.35 5.82
N PRO A 67 3.68 -12.75 7.07
CA PRO A 67 4.24 -11.85 8.06
C PRO A 67 5.58 -11.25 7.60
N GLN A 68 5.73 -9.92 7.69
CA GLN A 68 6.90 -9.18 7.18
C GLN A 68 7.69 -8.51 8.30
N TYR A 69 9.00 -8.38 8.08
CA TYR A 69 9.87 -7.57 8.93
C TYR A 69 10.11 -6.20 8.29
N ASP A 70 10.22 -5.18 9.13
CA ASP A 70 10.67 -3.85 8.69
C ASP A 70 12.19 -3.83 8.48
N SER A 71 12.72 -2.76 7.89
CA SER A 71 14.15 -2.64 7.56
C SER A 71 15.12 -2.66 8.74
N ASP A 72 14.65 -2.40 9.97
CA ASP A 72 15.43 -2.57 11.22
C ASP A 72 15.37 -4.02 11.76
N GLY A 73 14.56 -4.87 11.14
CA GLY A 73 14.35 -6.26 11.54
C GLY A 73 13.28 -6.46 12.60
N ALA A 74 12.46 -5.44 12.91
CA ALA A 74 11.33 -5.61 13.82
C ALA A 74 10.13 -6.24 13.11
N GLY A 75 9.29 -6.95 13.88
CA GLY A 75 8.17 -7.74 13.37
C GLY A 75 8.14 -9.18 13.95
N PRO A 76 7.51 -10.16 13.26
CA PRO A 76 6.90 -10.00 11.95
C PRO A 76 5.48 -9.43 12.04
N TYR A 77 5.23 -8.35 11.30
CA TYR A 77 3.94 -7.70 11.18
C TYR A 77 3.04 -8.43 10.18
N ARG A 78 1.74 -8.42 10.43
CA ARG A 78 0.74 -8.97 9.49
C ARG A 78 -0.09 -7.89 8.80
N LYS A 79 0.07 -6.64 9.24
CA LYS A 79 -0.69 -5.50 8.79
C LYS A 79 0.04 -4.22 9.17
N ALA A 80 -0.02 -3.22 8.31
CA ALA A 80 0.47 -1.88 8.61
C ALA A 80 -0.24 -0.81 7.77
N GLN A 81 -0.06 0.44 8.19
CA GLN A 81 -0.36 1.58 7.34
C GLN A 81 0.78 1.78 6.32
N VAL A 82 0.41 1.85 5.06
CA VAL A 82 1.34 2.04 3.93
C VAL A 82 0.87 3.22 3.10
N TRP A 83 1.78 4.11 2.76
CA TRP A 83 1.46 5.30 1.97
C TRP A 83 1.14 4.90 0.53
N GLY A 84 0.17 5.56 -0.08
CA GLY A 84 -0.35 5.21 -1.40
C GLY A 84 0.71 5.17 -2.50
N ARG A 85 1.75 6.03 -2.41
CA ARG A 85 2.85 6.04 -3.39
C ARG A 85 3.68 4.75 -3.40
N TYR A 86 3.64 3.97 -2.31
CA TYR A 86 4.34 2.69 -2.17
C TYR A 86 3.44 1.49 -2.45
N LEU A 87 2.27 1.71 -3.04
CA LEU A 87 1.33 0.66 -3.43
C LEU A 87 1.16 0.62 -4.93
N LYS A 88 1.27 -0.58 -5.51
CA LYS A 88 0.89 -0.86 -6.90
C LYS A 88 -0.19 -1.92 -6.90
N ARG A 89 -1.12 -1.88 -7.84
CA ARG A 89 -2.02 -3.03 -8.06
C ARG A 89 -1.16 -4.24 -8.42
N ALA A 90 -1.40 -5.36 -7.74
CA ALA A 90 -0.83 -6.62 -8.18
C ALA A 90 -1.42 -6.93 -9.56
N GLU A 91 -0.57 -7.22 -10.54
CA GLU A 91 -1.04 -7.71 -11.84
C GLU A 91 -1.53 -9.14 -11.66
N ASP A 92 -2.74 -9.45 -12.14
CA ASP A 92 -3.16 -10.82 -12.40
C ASP A 92 -2.19 -11.36 -13.48
N SER A 93 -1.23 -12.19 -13.07
CA SER A 93 -0.30 -12.87 -13.97
C SER A 93 -0.95 -14.07 -14.67
#